data_AF-A0A6G0VPZ4-F1
#
_entry.id   AF-A0A6G0VPZ4-F1
#
_cell.length_a   1.000
_cell.length_b   1.000
_cell.length_c   1.000
_cell.angle_alpha   90.00
_cell.angle_beta   90.00
_cell.angle_gamma   90.00
#
_symmetry.space_group_name_H-M   'P 1'
#
loop_
_entity.id
_entity.type
_entity.pdbx_description
1 polymer ?
#
loop_
_entity_poly.entity_id
_entity_poly.type
_entity_poly.pdbx_seq_one_letter_code
_entity_poly.pdbx_strand_id
1 'polypeptide(L)'
;MLSNNIEISSIPKIANENITEVVKTLAQSLKCDVKDCDIIDAFRGKAFMNMDGNMYAHLISKNIKELFVKNIKLRYKNNNPLLANKIYRNFPENKIFINDQLTRHNKKLLWVSKEVAKNYNYKYTWANMSGIFMRKGEGKQVIKIHNLETLQKMDQNKKISELWDSGNVD
;
A
#
# COMPACT_ATOMS: atom_id res chain seq x y z
N MET A 1 5.87 -7.76 4.93
CA MET A 1 4.41 -7.48 4.89
C MET A 1 3.80 -8.13 6.11
N LEU A 2 2.72 -7.57 6.64
CA LEU A 2 1.93 -8.27 7.65
C LEU A 2 1.04 -9.32 6.97
N SER A 3 0.86 -10.48 7.60
CA SER A 3 0.28 -11.65 6.94
C SER A 3 -1.17 -11.45 6.53
N ASN A 4 -1.98 -10.87 7.41
CA ASN A 4 -3.44 -10.80 7.26
C ASN A 4 -3.96 -9.36 7.30
N ASN A 5 -3.09 -8.38 7.09
CA ASN A 5 -3.47 -6.97 7.18
C ASN A 5 -3.50 -6.31 5.80
N ILE A 6 -4.53 -5.48 5.60
CA ILE A 6 -4.64 -4.61 4.44
C ILE A 6 -4.44 -3.16 4.84
N GLU A 7 -3.85 -2.39 3.91
CA GLU A 7 -3.79 -0.93 3.95
C GLU A 7 -4.70 -0.39 2.85
N ILE A 8 -5.64 0.46 3.25
CA ILE A 8 -6.64 1.08 2.37
C ILE A 8 -6.33 2.58 2.31
N SER A 9 -6.06 3.07 1.12
CA SER A 9 -5.69 4.47 0.87
C SER A 9 -6.79 5.22 0.16
N SER A 10 -6.76 6.55 0.31
CA SER A 10 -7.61 7.48 -0.43
C SER A 10 -9.09 7.36 -0.06
N ILE A 11 -9.39 7.14 1.22
CA ILE A 11 -10.74 7.25 1.76
C ILE A 11 -10.79 8.48 2.68
N PRO A 12 -11.56 9.51 2.33
CA PRO A 12 -11.75 10.68 3.18
C PRO A 12 -12.24 10.29 4.59
N LYS A 13 -11.89 11.09 5.57
CA LYS A 13 -12.35 10.94 6.95
C LYS A 13 -13.75 11.51 7.13
N ILE A 14 -14.59 10.79 7.87
CA ILE A 14 -15.89 11.28 8.34
C ILE A 14 -15.84 11.44 9.86
N ALA A 15 -16.58 12.42 10.40
CA ALA A 15 -16.80 12.54 11.84
C ALA A 15 -17.46 11.27 12.39
N ASN A 16 -16.95 10.76 13.51
CA ASN A 16 -17.44 9.54 14.16
C ASN A 16 -17.49 8.32 13.23
N GLU A 17 -16.54 8.20 12.30
CA GLU A 17 -16.45 7.06 11.39
C GLU A 17 -16.28 5.74 12.16
N ASN A 18 -17.08 4.74 11.80
CA ASN A 18 -16.86 3.36 12.20
C ASN A 18 -16.05 2.67 11.10
N ILE A 19 -14.73 2.52 11.32
CA ILE A 19 -13.81 1.97 10.32
C ILE A 19 -14.20 0.55 9.91
N THR A 20 -14.68 -0.27 10.84
CA THR A 20 -15.15 -1.63 10.56
C THR A 20 -16.32 -1.63 9.56
N GLU A 21 -17.28 -0.71 9.71
CA GLU A 21 -18.38 -0.54 8.74
C GLU A 21 -17.88 -0.09 7.36
N VAL A 22 -16.89 0.80 7.31
CA VAL A 22 -16.27 1.21 6.03
C VAL A 22 -15.61 0.02 5.35
N VAL A 23 -14.87 -0.81 6.10
CA VAL A 23 -14.21 -2.02 5.58
C VAL A 23 -15.24 -3.02 5.05
N LYS A 24 -16.37 -3.22 5.75
CA LYS A 24 -17.47 -4.06 5.26
C LYS A 24 -18.12 -3.52 3.99
N THR A 25 -18.35 -2.21 3.92
CA THR A 25 -18.92 -1.56 2.72
C THR A 25 -17.99 -1.70 1.51
N LEU A 26 -16.67 -1.59 1.73
CA LEU A 26 -15.65 -1.88 0.72
C LEU A 26 -15.69 -3.35 0.29
N ALA A 27 -15.82 -4.28 1.24
CA ALA A 27 -15.90 -5.71 0.96
C ALA A 27 -17.07 -6.02 0.01
N GLN A 28 -18.26 -5.49 0.32
CA GLN A 28 -19.46 -5.63 -0.52
C GLN A 28 -19.23 -5.07 -1.93
N SER A 29 -18.63 -3.88 -2.04
CA SER A 29 -18.28 -3.25 -3.33
C SER A 29 -17.27 -4.06 -4.17
N LEU A 30 -16.49 -4.91 -3.49
CA LEU A 30 -15.51 -5.82 -4.09
C LEU A 30 -16.04 -7.25 -4.24
N LYS A 31 -17.32 -7.51 -3.92
CA LYS A 31 -17.93 -8.84 -3.93
C LYS A 31 -17.18 -9.84 -3.04
N CYS A 32 -16.67 -9.35 -1.91
CA CYS A 32 -16.11 -10.15 -0.83
C CYS A 32 -17.17 -10.31 0.25
N ASP A 33 -17.52 -11.55 0.61
CA ASP A 33 -18.36 -11.80 1.79
C ASP A 33 -17.48 -11.70 3.04
N VAL A 34 -17.74 -10.71 3.88
CA VAL A 34 -16.96 -10.39 5.08
C VAL A 34 -17.93 -10.05 6.20
N LYS A 35 -17.82 -10.78 7.31
CA LYS A 35 -18.62 -10.60 8.53
C LYS A 35 -17.82 -9.87 9.60
N ASP A 36 -18.48 -9.45 10.68
CA ASP A 36 -17.81 -8.78 11.80
C ASP A 36 -16.71 -9.65 12.42
N CYS A 37 -16.95 -10.96 12.56
CA CYS A 37 -15.96 -11.89 13.10
C CYS A 37 -14.73 -12.09 12.18
N ASP A 38 -14.78 -11.64 10.93
CA ASP A 38 -13.65 -11.72 10.00
C ASP A 38 -12.68 -10.55 10.16
N ILE A 39 -13.10 -9.47 10.84
CA ILE A 39 -12.29 -8.27 11.09
C ILE A 39 -11.89 -8.28 12.56
N ILE A 40 -10.63 -8.61 12.84
CA ILE A 40 -10.08 -8.64 14.20
C ILE A 40 -9.95 -7.21 14.74
N ASP A 41 -9.46 -6.30 13.91
CA ASP A 41 -9.23 -4.91 14.27
C ASP A 41 -9.24 -4.03 13.00
N ALA A 42 -9.71 -2.79 13.13
CA ALA A 42 -9.68 -1.81 12.06
C ALA A 42 -9.54 -0.39 12.61
N PHE A 43 -8.58 0.35 12.07
CA PHE A 43 -8.25 1.69 12.56
C PHE A 43 -7.69 2.58 11.45
N ARG A 44 -7.64 3.89 11.72
CA ARG A 44 -6.96 4.85 10.84
C ARG A 44 -5.56 5.15 11.36
N GLY A 45 -4.59 5.22 10.46
CA GLY A 45 -3.25 5.70 10.79
C GLY A 45 -3.20 7.19 11.05
N LYS A 46 -2.00 7.67 11.38
CA LYS A 46 -1.73 9.10 11.52
C LYS A 46 -1.99 9.82 10.19
N ALA A 47 -2.65 10.97 10.27
CA ALA A 47 -2.72 11.92 9.17
C ALA A 47 -1.31 12.42 8.82
N PHE A 48 -1.11 12.79 7.56
CA PHE A 48 0.15 13.34 7.09
C PHE A 48 -0.12 14.57 6.24
N MET A 49 0.44 15.71 6.65
CA MET A 49 0.16 17.01 6.05
C MET A 49 -1.37 17.25 5.97
N ASN A 50 -1.89 17.59 4.79
CA ASN A 50 -3.32 17.83 4.55
C ASN A 50 -4.08 16.57 4.09
N MET A 51 -3.51 15.38 4.30
CA MET A 51 -4.12 14.12 3.90
C MET A 51 -4.54 13.31 5.12
N ASP A 52 -5.76 12.77 5.05
CA ASP A 52 -6.23 11.79 6.02
C ASP A 52 -5.32 10.56 6.05
N GLY A 53 -5.13 10.00 7.25
CA GLY A 53 -4.35 8.78 7.41
C GLY A 53 -5.00 7.60 6.68
N ASN A 54 -4.22 6.66 6.16
CA ASN A 54 -4.76 5.43 5.57
C ASN A 54 -5.52 4.61 6.61
N MET A 55 -6.52 3.84 6.17
CA MET A 55 -7.17 2.85 7.02
C MET A 55 -6.39 1.53 6.97
N TYR A 56 -6.41 0.80 8.08
CA TYR A 56 -5.81 -0.51 8.23
C TYR A 56 -6.86 -1.46 8.77
N ALA A 57 -6.88 -2.69 8.26
CA ALA A 57 -7.72 -3.75 8.79
C ALA A 57 -6.90 -5.02 8.97
N HIS A 58 -6.98 -5.61 10.16
CA HIS A 58 -6.46 -6.93 10.48
C HIS A 58 -7.57 -7.95 10.31
N LEU A 59 -7.39 -8.87 9.37
CA LEU A 59 -8.38 -9.88 9.02
C LEU A 59 -8.04 -11.22 9.70
N ILE A 60 -9.07 -12.01 10.01
CA ILE A 60 -8.88 -13.32 10.65
C ILE A 60 -8.12 -14.31 9.75
N SER A 61 -8.27 -14.18 8.44
CA SER A 61 -7.74 -15.12 7.46
C SER A 61 -6.98 -14.42 6.33
N LYS A 62 -5.85 -15.02 5.98
CA LYS A 62 -5.05 -14.65 4.80
C LYS A 62 -5.88 -14.73 3.51
N ASN A 63 -6.81 -15.67 3.40
CA ASN A 63 -7.63 -15.84 2.20
C ASN A 63 -8.56 -14.64 1.96
N ILE A 64 -9.16 -14.11 3.03
CA ILE A 64 -10.01 -12.91 2.95
C ILE A 64 -9.19 -11.72 2.49
N LYS A 65 -8.01 -11.54 3.11
CA LYS A 65 -7.05 -10.50 2.70
C LYS A 65 -6.67 -10.60 1.22
N GLU A 66 -6.35 -11.80 0.75
CA GLU A 66 -5.98 -12.03 -0.65
C GLU A 66 -7.14 -11.74 -1.60
N LEU A 67 -8.38 -12.02 -1.19
CA LEU A 67 -9.58 -11.68 -1.97
C LEU A 67 -9.73 -10.17 -2.16
N PHE A 68 -9.57 -9.37 -1.10
CA PHE A 68 -9.56 -7.90 -1.19
C PHE A 68 -8.53 -7.40 -2.21
N VAL A 69 -7.27 -7.80 -2.03
CA VAL A 69 -6.15 -7.35 -2.87
C VAL A 69 -6.31 -7.83 -4.32
N LYS A 70 -6.80 -9.06 -4.53
CA LYS A 70 -7.08 -9.60 -5.86
C LYS A 70 -8.20 -8.83 -6.56
N ASN A 71 -9.33 -8.63 -5.87
CA ASN A 71 -10.52 -8.04 -6.48
C ASN A 71 -10.30 -6.54 -6.80
N ILE A 72 -9.63 -5.78 -5.92
CA ILE A 72 -9.28 -4.39 -6.25
C ILE A 72 -8.33 -4.35 -7.46
N LYS A 73 -7.31 -5.21 -7.55
CA LYS A 73 -6.38 -5.25 -8.69
C LYS A 73 -7.10 -5.60 -10.00
N LEU A 74 -8.05 -6.53 -9.95
CA LEU A 74 -8.87 -6.90 -11.10
C LEU A 74 -9.69 -5.70 -11.62
N ARG A 75 -10.25 -4.90 -10.71
CA ARG A 75 -10.96 -3.66 -11.06
C ARG A 75 -10.08 -2.67 -11.82
N TYR A 76 -8.85 -2.46 -11.35
CA TYR A 76 -7.87 -1.61 -12.07
C TYR A 76 -7.50 -2.19 -13.44
N LYS A 77 -7.26 -3.51 -13.53
CA LYS A 77 -6.95 -4.19 -14.79
C LYS A 77 -8.08 -4.04 -15.82
N ASN A 78 -9.32 -4.05 -15.37
CA ASN A 78 -10.51 -3.92 -16.21
C ASN A 78 -10.95 -2.45 -16.42
N ASN A 79 -10.07 -1.48 -16.13
CA ASN A 79 -10.34 -0.04 -16.26
C ASN A 79 -11.61 0.44 -15.53
N ASN A 80 -11.94 -0.18 -14.40
CA ASN A 80 -13.10 0.13 -13.58
C ASN A 80 -12.71 0.26 -12.09
N PRO A 81 -11.83 1.22 -11.74
CA PRO A 81 -11.37 1.40 -10.36
C PRO A 81 -12.55 1.70 -9.43
N LEU A 82 -12.44 1.25 -8.17
CA LEU A 82 -13.40 1.62 -7.14
C LEU A 82 -13.14 3.09 -6.75
N LEU A 83 -14.18 3.90 -6.75
CA LEU A 83 -14.10 5.33 -6.41
C LEU A 83 -14.67 5.55 -5.01
N ALA A 84 -14.13 6.53 -4.29
CA ALA A 84 -14.56 6.84 -2.93
C ALA A 84 -16.05 7.22 -2.85
N ASN A 85 -16.57 7.91 -3.85
CA ASN A 85 -17.99 8.25 -3.96
C ASN A 85 -18.94 7.05 -4.12
N LYS A 86 -18.42 5.85 -4.42
CA LYS A 86 -19.19 4.59 -4.44
C LYS A 86 -19.33 3.97 -3.06
N ILE A 87 -18.52 4.40 -2.09
CA ILE A 87 -18.63 3.99 -0.69
C ILE A 87 -19.55 4.95 0.06
N TYR A 88 -19.31 6.26 -0.08
CA TYR A 88 -20.17 7.31 0.44
C TYR A 88 -20.43 8.38 -0.61
N ARG A 89 -21.70 8.68 -0.90
CA ARG A 89 -22.10 9.55 -2.02
C ARG A 89 -21.49 10.97 -1.97
N ASN A 90 -21.19 11.48 -0.79
CA ASN A 90 -20.61 12.80 -0.56
C ASN A 90 -19.08 12.85 -0.71
N PHE A 91 -18.42 11.72 -0.98
CA PHE A 91 -16.98 11.69 -1.22
C PHE A 91 -16.61 12.16 -2.64
N PRO A 92 -15.37 12.65 -2.85
CA PRO A 92 -14.87 12.93 -4.18
C PRO A 92 -14.68 11.67 -5.02
N GLU A 93 -14.53 11.84 -6.34
CA GLU A 93 -14.34 10.75 -7.30
C GLU A 93 -12.89 10.24 -7.38
N ASN A 94 -12.19 10.19 -6.25
CA ASN A 94 -10.83 9.70 -6.21
C ASN A 94 -10.81 8.15 -6.14
N LYS A 95 -9.81 7.56 -6.77
CA LYS A 95 -9.64 6.10 -6.83
C LYS A 95 -9.18 5.56 -5.48
N ILE A 96 -9.80 4.49 -5.01
CA ILE A 96 -9.41 3.76 -3.79
C ILE A 96 -8.35 2.72 -4.14
N PHE A 97 -7.35 2.59 -3.26
CA PHE A 97 -6.30 1.57 -3.37
C PHE A 97 -6.34 0.66 -2.14
N ILE A 98 -6.19 -0.65 -2.35
CA ILE A 98 -6.05 -1.62 -1.26
C ILE A 98 -4.79 -2.45 -1.55
N ASN A 99 -3.90 -2.49 -0.57
CA ASN A 99 -2.61 -3.18 -0.66
C ASN A 99 -2.37 -4.05 0.58
N ASP A 100 -1.39 -4.95 0.51
CA ASP A 100 -0.84 -5.57 1.72
C ASP A 100 -0.25 -4.49 2.63
N GLN A 101 -0.52 -4.57 3.94
CA GLN A 101 0.11 -3.66 4.88
C GLN A 101 1.61 -3.97 5.02
N LEU A 102 2.43 -2.97 4.75
CA LEU A 102 3.88 -3.01 4.94
C LEU A 102 4.24 -2.77 6.41
N THR A 103 5.29 -3.45 6.89
CA THR A 103 5.95 -3.11 8.17
C THR A 103 6.64 -1.75 8.05
N ARG A 104 6.94 -1.05 9.16
CA ARG A 104 7.70 0.23 9.15
C ARG A 104 8.99 0.09 8.33
N HIS A 105 9.72 -1.00 8.56
CA HIS A 105 10.94 -1.32 7.82
C HIS A 105 10.69 -1.43 6.30
N ASN A 106 9.69 -2.22 5.87
CA ASN A 106 9.41 -2.37 4.44
C ASN A 106 8.82 -1.09 3.82
N LYS A 107 8.09 -0.26 4.57
CA LYS A 107 7.65 1.07 4.10
C LYS A 107 8.86 1.95 3.78
N LYS A 108 9.83 2.03 4.71
CA LYS A 108 11.09 2.75 4.50
C LYS A 108 11.83 2.19 3.28
N LEU A 109 12.02 0.87 3.23
CA LEU A 109 12.75 0.22 2.15
C LEU A 109 12.10 0.45 0.77
N LEU A 110 10.76 0.39 0.69
CA LEU A 110 10.03 0.66 -0.55
C LEU A 110 10.15 2.13 -0.97
N TRP A 111 10.07 3.05 -0.01
CA TRP A 111 10.25 4.48 -0.29
C TRP A 111 11.65 4.77 -0.86
N VAL A 112 12.71 4.32 -0.19
CA VAL A 112 14.08 4.50 -0.70
C VAL A 112 14.27 3.82 -2.05
N SER A 113 13.68 2.63 -2.26
CA SER A 113 13.72 1.93 -3.56
C SER A 113 13.09 2.77 -4.68
N LYS A 114 12.03 3.53 -4.40
CA LYS A 114 11.39 4.44 -5.37
C LYS A 114 12.28 5.66 -5.67
N GLU A 115 12.96 6.22 -4.67
CA GLU A 115 13.90 7.32 -4.89
C GLU A 115 15.11 6.88 -5.74
N VAL A 116 15.67 5.70 -5.46
CA VAL A 116 16.71 5.09 -6.31
C VAL A 116 16.17 4.87 -7.72
N ALA A 117 14.96 4.34 -7.85
CA ALA A 117 14.35 4.07 -9.16
C ALA A 117 14.22 5.32 -10.01
N LYS A 118 13.76 6.42 -9.41
CA LYS A 118 13.63 7.74 -10.03
C LYS A 118 14.97 8.29 -10.52
N ASN A 119 16.03 8.16 -9.72
CA ASN A 119 17.35 8.74 -10.02
C ASN A 119 18.22 7.89 -10.97
N TYR A 120 17.92 6.59 -11.06
CA TYR A 120 18.69 5.60 -11.82
C TYR A 120 17.87 4.90 -12.92
N ASN A 121 16.73 5.49 -13.32
CA ASN A 121 15.91 5.05 -14.44
C ASN A 121 15.40 3.61 -14.34
N TYR A 122 14.96 3.20 -13.14
CA TYR A 122 14.18 1.96 -13.01
C TYR A 122 12.71 2.23 -13.31
N LYS A 123 12.18 1.59 -14.35
CA LYS A 123 10.79 1.76 -14.77
C LYS A 123 9.76 1.17 -13.80
N TYR A 124 10.12 0.14 -13.06
CA TYR A 124 9.18 -0.55 -12.15
C TYR A 124 9.77 -0.74 -10.76
N THR A 125 8.99 -0.37 -9.74
CA THR A 125 9.26 -0.66 -8.33
C THR A 125 7.96 -1.08 -7.66
N TRP A 126 7.93 -2.24 -7.03
CA TRP A 126 6.74 -2.77 -6.38
C TRP A 126 7.08 -3.59 -5.14
N ALA A 127 6.07 -3.90 -4.35
CA ALA A 127 6.18 -4.79 -3.21
C ALA A 127 5.09 -5.87 -3.27
N ASN A 128 5.39 -7.03 -2.72
CA ASN A 128 4.43 -8.10 -2.49
C ASN A 128 4.78 -8.82 -1.18
N MET A 129 4.11 -9.94 -0.92
CA MET A 129 4.35 -10.76 0.28
C MET A 129 5.79 -11.22 0.47
N SER A 130 6.55 -11.43 -0.62
CA SER A 130 7.92 -11.95 -0.55
C SER A 130 9.00 -10.88 -0.52
N GLY A 131 8.68 -9.60 -0.72
CA GLY A 131 9.64 -8.49 -0.58
C GLY A 131 9.35 -7.29 -1.46
N ILE A 132 10.38 -6.46 -1.65
CA ILE A 132 10.41 -5.29 -2.53
C ILE A 132 11.26 -5.61 -3.74
N PHE A 133 10.84 -5.13 -4.91
CA PHE A 133 11.43 -5.47 -6.18
C PHE A 133 11.56 -4.25 -7.07
N MET A 134 12.61 -4.24 -7.89
CA MET A 134 12.89 -3.21 -8.89
C MET A 134 13.23 -3.84 -10.24
N ARG A 135 12.91 -3.15 -11.33
CA ARG A 135 13.21 -3.59 -12.71
C ARG A 135 13.47 -2.40 -13.62
N LYS A 136 14.57 -2.43 -14.37
CA LYS A 136 14.97 -1.30 -15.25
C LYS A 136 13.97 -1.04 -16.37
N GLY A 137 13.43 -2.08 -16.97
CA GLY A 137 12.50 -1.97 -18.08
C GLY A 137 11.87 -3.32 -18.39
N GLU A 138 11.01 -3.35 -19.39
CA GLU A 138 10.40 -4.60 -19.86
C GLU A 138 11.47 -5.56 -20.39
N GLY A 139 11.26 -6.86 -20.20
CA GLY A 139 12.26 -7.90 -20.48
C GLY A 139 13.51 -7.92 -19.57
N LYS A 140 13.78 -6.87 -18.78
CA LYS A 140 15.00 -6.81 -17.94
C LYS A 140 14.91 -7.62 -16.65
N GLN A 141 16.06 -7.89 -16.03
CA GLN A 141 16.17 -8.61 -14.76
C GLN A 141 15.38 -7.91 -13.65
N VAL A 142 14.65 -8.71 -12.87
CA VAL A 142 14.02 -8.29 -11.62
C VAL A 142 15.04 -8.41 -10.49
N ILE A 143 15.23 -7.32 -9.75
CA ILE A 143 16.12 -7.27 -8.59
C ILE A 143 15.25 -7.27 -7.35
N LYS A 144 15.49 -8.22 -6.44
CA LYS A 144 14.87 -8.23 -5.11
C LYS A 144 15.72 -7.38 -4.18
N ILE A 145 15.09 -6.41 -3.52
CA ILE A 145 15.73 -5.52 -2.56
C ILE A 145 15.53 -6.09 -1.16
N HIS A 146 16.63 -6.49 -0.53
CA HIS A 146 16.63 -7.13 0.79
C HIS A 146 16.86 -6.14 1.94
N ASN A 147 17.64 -5.10 1.69
CA ASN A 147 18.07 -4.13 2.70
C ASN A 147 18.49 -2.80 2.05
N LEU A 148 18.76 -1.79 2.89
CA LEU A 148 19.22 -0.47 2.44
C LEU A 148 20.62 -0.51 1.80
N GLU A 149 21.52 -1.39 2.25
CA GLU A 149 22.87 -1.52 1.68
C GLU A 149 22.84 -1.86 0.18
N THR A 150 21.90 -2.71 -0.25
CA THR A 150 21.69 -3.03 -1.67
C THR A 150 21.39 -1.76 -2.46
N LEU A 151 20.54 -0.89 -1.93
CA LEU A 151 20.16 0.37 -2.56
C LEU A 151 21.30 1.40 -2.55
N GLN A 152 22.08 1.46 -1.47
CA GLN A 152 23.25 2.33 -1.37
C GLN A 152 24.30 1.97 -2.42
N LYS A 153 24.55 0.67 -2.66
CA LYS A 153 25.45 0.21 -3.74
C LYS A 153 24.93 0.55 -5.14
N MET A 154 23.62 0.78 -5.29
CA MET A 154 23.02 1.22 -6.55
C MET A 154 23.16 2.74 -6.76
N ASP A 155 23.44 3.51 -5.71
CA ASP A 155 23.68 4.96 -5.77
C ASP A 155 25.11 5.31 -6.22
N GLN A 156 25.52 4.77 -7.37
CA GLN A 156 26.90 4.83 -7.87
C GLN A 156 27.43 6.25 -8.10
N ASN A 157 26.53 7.18 -8.42
CA ASN A 157 26.86 8.58 -8.70
C ASN A 157 26.50 9.51 -7.54
N LYS A 158 26.22 8.97 -6.35
CA LYS A 158 25.90 9.75 -5.14
C LYS A 158 24.78 10.76 -5.34
N LYS A 159 23.74 10.40 -6.11
CA LYS A 159 22.62 11.29 -6.45
C LYS A 159 21.63 11.47 -5.29
N ILE A 160 21.67 10.56 -4.31
CA ILE A 160 20.73 10.51 -3.18
C ILE A 160 21.48 10.18 -1.88
N SER A 161 22.69 10.72 -1.73
CA SER A 161 23.57 10.39 -0.59
C SER A 161 22.97 10.76 0.76
N GLU A 162 22.15 11.82 0.79
CA GLU A 162 21.41 12.29 1.96
C GLU A 162 20.44 11.25 2.54
N LEU A 163 19.99 10.29 1.73
CA LEU A 163 19.10 9.21 2.17
C LEU A 163 19.82 8.16 3.04
N TRP A 164 21.15 8.10 2.97
CA TRP A 164 21.97 7.15 3.73
C TRP A 164 22.40 7.73 5.08
N ASP A 165 22.61 9.05 5.13
CA ASP A 165 23.12 9.76 6.31
C ASP A 165 22.02 10.00 7.38
N SER A 166 20.75 9.91 6.98
CA SER A 166 19.57 10.11 7.85
C SER A 166 19.27 8.90 8.77
N GLY A 167 20.31 8.17 9.17
CA GLY A 167 20.23 7.04 10.10
C GLY A 167 19.88 7.37 11.55
N ASN A 168 19.75 8.66 11.93
CA ASN A 168 19.51 9.10 13.30
C ASN A 168 18.38 10.13 13.42
N VAL A 169 17.15 9.82 13.02
CA VAL A 169 15.96 10.47 13.59
C VAL A 169 14.84 9.44 13.61
N ASP A 170 14.55 8.94 14.81
CA ASP A 170 13.44 8.03 15.11
C ASP A 170 12.08 8.73 15.15
#